data_AF-A0A6I2R5M4-F1
#
_entry.id   AF-A0A6I2R5M4-F1
#
_cell.length_a   1.000
_cell.length_b   1.000
_cell.length_c   1.000
_cell.angle_alpha   90.00
_cell.angle_beta   90.00
_cell.angle_gamma   90.00
#
_symmetry.space_group_name_H-M   'P 1'
#
loop_
_entity.id
_entity.type
_entity.pdbx_description
1 polymer ?
#
loop_
_entity_poly.entity_id
_entity_poly.type
_entity_poly.pdbx_seq_one_letter_code
_entity_poly.pdbx_strand_id
1 'polypeptide(L)' 'MPRLENSRGEALYYNVVEKNGKIQYVLKGIGSTVILGRDKQRRRSRIFTQEAQAEQYLRRHGFEVTY' A
#
# COMPACT_ATOMS: atom_id res chain seq x y z
N MET A 1 5.59 5.67 10.29
CA MET A 1 4.87 5.05 9.16
C MET A 1 4.91 3.55 9.39
N PRO A 2 3.76 2.87 9.56
CA PRO A 2 3.76 1.43 9.73
C PRO A 2 4.36 0.77 8.49
N ARG A 3 5.34 -0.10 8.73
CA ARG A 3 5.88 -1.03 7.74
C ARG A 3 4.98 -2.26 7.78
N LEU A 4 4.58 -2.72 6.60
CA LEU A 4 3.84 -3.95 6.45
C LEU A 4 4.63 -4.93 5.61
N GLU A 5 4.55 -6.19 5.99
CA GLU A 5 5.21 -7.29 5.31
C GLU A 5 4.22 -8.39 5.00
N ASN A 6 4.53 -9.21 4.01
CA ASN A 6 3.78 -10.43 3.71
C ASN A 6 4.66 -11.66 3.81
N SER A 7 4.03 -12.84 3.78
CA SER A 7 4.72 -14.14 3.84
C SER A 7 5.71 -14.41 2.71
N ARG A 8 5.72 -13.59 1.65
CA ARG A 8 6.65 -13.67 0.51
C ARG A 8 7.90 -12.81 0.71
N GLY A 9 8.04 -12.14 1.85
CA GLY A 9 9.14 -11.21 2.14
C GLY A 9 9.03 -9.88 1.40
N GLU A 10 7.89 -9.58 0.78
CA GLU A 10 7.63 -8.25 0.24
C GLU A 10 7.24 -7.30 1.38
N ALA A 11 7.61 -6.04 1.24
CA ALA A 11 7.34 -5.03 2.26
C ALA A 11 6.90 -3.70 1.64
N LEU A 12 6.05 -2.96 2.36
CA LEU A 12 5.60 -1.63 1.97
C LEU A 12 5.41 -0.71 3.17
N TYR A 13 5.39 0.59 2.91
CA TYR A 13 4.90 1.60 3.86
C TYR A 13 3.44 1.93 3.57
N TYR A 14 2.65 2.06 4.64
CA TYR A 14 1.32 2.65 4.58
C TYR A 14 1.36 4.09 5.08
N ASN A 15 1.09 5.04 4.18
CA ASN A 15 1.16 6.47 4.47
C ASN A 15 -0.22 7.11 4.29
N VAL A 16 -0.65 7.87 5.29
CA VAL A 16 -1.81 8.76 5.16
C VAL A 16 -1.28 10.17 4.92
N VAL A 17 -1.67 10.78 3.81
CA VAL A 17 -1.24 12.12 3.42
C VAL A 17 -2.44 12.97 3.06
N GLU A 18 -2.41 14.24 3.43
CA GLU A 18 -3.39 15.21 2.94
C GLU A 18 -2.78 15.98 1.75
N LYS A 19 -3.50 16.01 0.62
CA LYS A 19 -3.09 16.75 -0.57
C LYS A 19 -4.28 17.51 -1.13
N ASN A 20 -4.13 18.84 -1.26
CA ASN A 20 -5.19 19.75 -1.71
C ASN A 20 -6.50 19.58 -0.90
N GLY A 21 -6.38 19.48 0.44
CA GLY A 21 -7.52 19.29 1.35
C GLY A 21 -8.23 17.93 1.24
N LYS A 22 -7.58 16.93 0.61
CA LYS A 22 -8.12 15.57 0.47
C LYS A 22 -7.15 14.56 1.09
N ILE A 23 -7.69 13.68 1.93
CA ILE A 23 -6.94 12.56 2.50
C ILE A 23 -6.68 11.53 1.39
N GLN A 24 -5.45 11.03 1.35
CA GLN A 24 -4.98 10.00 0.44
C GLN A 24 -4.22 8.93 1.22
N TYR A 25 -4.48 7.68 0.87
CA TYR A 25 -3.84 6.51 1.46
C TYR A 25 -2.85 5.94 0.46
N VAL A 26 -1.57 6.12 0.73
CA VAL A 26 -0.47 5.84 -0.18
C VAL A 26 0.28 4.61 0.30
N LEU A 27 0.19 3.54 -0.50
CA LEU A 27 1.03 2.36 -0.35
C LEU A 27 2.30 2.56 -1.14
N LYS A 28 3.46 2.41 -0.50
CA LYS A 28 4.77 2.55 -1.15
C LYS A 28 5.61 1.29 -0.93
N GLY A 29 5.87 0.56 -2.00
CA GLY A 29 6.69 -0.65 -1.96
C GLY A 29 8.12 -0.34 -1.52
N ILE A 30 8.70 -1.26 -0.75
CA ILE A 30 10.08 -1.21 -0.27
C ILE A 30 10.91 -2.17 -1.10
N GLY A 31 12.12 -1.74 -1.49
CA GLY A 31 13.05 -2.54 -2.27
C GLY A 31 12.48 -2.92 -3.65
N SER A 32 12.40 -4.21 -3.92
CA SER A 32 11.88 -4.80 -5.17
C SER A 32 10.37 -5.07 -5.15
N THR A 33 9.67 -4.74 -4.06
CA THR A 33 8.23 -4.98 -3.91
C THR A 33 7.44 -4.26 -5.01
N VAL A 34 6.64 -5.04 -5.75
CA VAL A 34 5.78 -4.53 -6.81
C VAL A 34 4.35 -4.43 -6.31
N ILE A 35 3.76 -3.24 -6.45
CA ILE A 35 2.36 -2.99 -6.15
C ILE A 35 1.59 -3.01 -7.47
N LEU A 36 0.61 -3.90 -7.56
CA LEU A 36 -0.27 -4.00 -8.73
C LEU A 36 -1.28 -2.85 -8.73
N GLY A 37 -1.39 -2.15 -9.86
CA GLY A 37 -2.40 -1.13 -10.12
C GLY A 37 -3.78 -1.72 -10.48
N ARG A 38 -4.71 -0.84 -10.90
CA ARG A 38 -6.08 -1.22 -11.31
C ARG A 38 -6.08 -2.26 -12.43
N ASP A 39 -5.26 -2.04 -13.45
CA ASP A 39 -5.20 -2.87 -14.67
C ASP A 39 -3.97 -3.78 -14.67
N LYS A 40 -3.62 -4.33 -13.50
CA LYS A 40 -2.41 -5.16 -13.28
C LYS A 40 -1.08 -4.47 -13.64
N GLN A 41 -1.08 -3.14 -13.79
CA GLN A 41 0.14 -2.37 -14.01
C GLN A 41 1.11 -2.56 -12.84
N ARG A 42 2.37 -2.86 -13.13
CA ARG A 42 3.42 -3.01 -12.11
C ARG A 42 3.93 -1.64 -11.72
N ARG A 43 3.69 -1.20 -10.48
CA ARG A 43 4.10 0.10 -9.96
C ARG A 43 4.86 -0.08 -8.64
N ARG A 44 5.59 0.97 -8.22
CA ARG A 44 6.21 1.04 -6.88
C ARG A 44 5.32 1.67 -5.81
N SER A 45 4.20 2.25 -6.22
CA SER A 45 3.24 2.87 -5.30
C SER A 45 1.82 2.80 -5.85
N ARG A 46 0.84 2.84 -4.95
CA ARG A 46 -0.58 2.96 -5.29
C ARG A 46 -1.26 3.89 -4.28
N ILE A 47 -2.13 4.75 -4.80
CA ILE A 47 -2.83 5.76 -4.02
C ILE A 47 -4.32 5.41 -4.03
N PHE A 48 -4.95 5.50 -2.88
CA PHE A 48 -6.38 5.34 -2.69
C PHE A 48 -6.96 6.61 -2.07
N THR A 49 -8.23 6.89 -2.37
CA THR A 49 -8.97 8.01 -1.77
C THR A 49 -9.83 7.56 -0.59
N GLN A 50 -9.98 6.26 -0.37
CA GLN A 50 -10.73 5.66 0.72
C GLN A 50 -9.86 4.64 1.46
N GLU A 51 -9.89 4.69 2.79
CA GLU A 51 -9.11 3.79 3.66
C GLU A 51 -9.47 2.32 3.41
N ALA A 52 -10.76 2.01 3.37
CA ALA A 52 -11.28 0.67 3.16
C ALA A 52 -10.75 0.02 1.87
N GLN A 53 -10.51 0.79 0.81
CA GLN A 53 -9.93 0.27 -0.43
C GLN A 53 -8.45 -0.09 -0.26
N ALA A 54 -7.70 0.72 0.49
CA ALA A 54 -6.31 0.43 0.80
C ALA A 54 -6.21 -0.80 1.70
N GLU A 55 -7.05 -0.91 2.74
CA GLU A 55 -7.10 -2.09 3.62
C GLU A 55 -7.47 -3.36 2.87
N GLN A 56 -8.49 -3.32 2.01
CA GLN A 56 -8.89 -4.48 1.22
C GLN A 56 -7.76 -4.93 0.28
N TYR A 57 -6.99 -3.99 -0.26
CA TYR A 57 -5.80 -4.31 -1.05
C TYR A 57 -4.75 -5.04 -0.19
N LEU A 58 -4.42 -4.50 0.99
CA LEU A 58 -3.45 -5.13 1.90
C LEU A 58 -3.87 -6.56 2.29
N ARG A 59 -5.13 -6.74 2.70
CA ARG A 59 -5.68 -8.07 3.06
C ARG A 59 -5.61 -9.05 1.90
N ARG A 60 -5.97 -8.62 0.68
CA ARG A 60 -5.90 -9.48 -0.52
C ARG A 60 -4.48 -9.92 -0.85
N HIS A 61 -3.49 -9.08 -0.53
CA HIS A 61 -2.08 -9.32 -0.83
C HIS A 61 -1.27 -9.82 0.38
N GLY A 62 -1.94 -10.09 1.50
CA GLY A 62 -1.35 -10.66 2.72
C GLY A 62 -0.37 -9.72 3.44
N PHE A 63 -0.49 -8.40 3.25
CA PHE A 63 0.33 -7.44 3.97
C PHE A 63 -0.25 -7.19 5.36
N GLU A 64 0.55 -7.44 6.40
CA GLU A 64 0.18 -7.28 7.80
C GLU A 64 1.13 -6.29 8.49
N VAL A 65 0.64 -5.63 9.55
CA VAL A 65 1.47 -4.70 10.33
C VAL A 65 2.52 -5.50 11.09
N THR A 66 3.79 -5.16 10.86
CA THR A 66 4.91 -5.75 11.59
C THR A 66 5.29 -4.80 12.73
N TYR A 67 5.25 -5.29 13.98
CA TYR A 67 5.68 -4.56 15.18
C TYR A 67 7.14 -4.87 15.52
#